data_AF-A0A233HLJ9-F1
#
_entry.id   AF-A0A233HLJ9-F1
#
_cell.length_a   1.000
_cell.length_b   1.000
_cell.length_c   1.000
_cell.angle_alpha   90.00
_cell.angle_beta   90.00
_cell.angle_gamma   90.00
#
_symmetry.space_group_name_H-M   'P 1'
#
loop_
_entity.id
_entity.type
_entity.pdbx_description
1 polymer ?
#
loop_
_entity_poly.entity_id
_entity_poly.type
_entity_poly.pdbx_seq_one_letter_code
_entity_poly.pdbx_strand_id
1 'polypeptide(L)'
;MLFPELNAFALYSKFDVISFMNNELGDNNILDYLIENNGGELVEKGVLLPIFNVDDGLYNIDVIVNDGNGSQELGVFCSSGEVSVIGLGYLAEFDHELLCMAGKNQSFIVPNGTFGVSYCLNDIEENLTIYLNSI
;
A
#
# COMPACT_ATOMS: atom_id res chain seq x y z
N MET A 1 -10.86 1.71 9.34
CA MET A 1 -11.32 2.32 8.07
C MET A 1 -10.28 3.34 7.63
N LEU A 2 -10.01 3.46 6.34
CA LEU A 2 -9.05 4.41 5.76
C LEU A 2 -9.71 5.27 4.68
N PHE A 3 -9.25 6.51 4.52
CA PHE A 3 -9.63 7.37 3.41
C PHE A 3 -8.58 7.26 2.28
N PRO A 4 -8.98 7.09 1.01
CA PRO A 4 -8.08 6.87 -0.12
C PRO A 4 -7.45 8.16 -0.63
N GLU A 5 -6.99 9.08 0.23
CA GLU A 5 -6.41 10.39 -0.15
C GLU A 5 -5.78 10.43 -1.56
N LEU A 6 -6.22 11.37 -2.41
CA LEU A 6 -5.91 11.42 -3.85
C LEU A 6 -6.54 10.29 -4.69
N ASN A 7 -7.74 9.84 -4.31
CA ASN A 7 -8.50 8.78 -5.00
C ASN A 7 -7.71 7.48 -5.19
N ALA A 8 -6.83 7.18 -4.22
CA ALA A 8 -5.96 6.03 -4.22
C ALA A 8 -5.54 5.57 -2.82
N PHE A 9 -5.29 4.28 -2.69
CA PHE A 9 -4.53 3.70 -1.59
C PHE A 9 -3.11 3.34 -2.04
N ALA A 10 -2.21 3.16 -1.08
CA ALA A 10 -0.92 2.54 -1.30
C ALA A 10 -0.75 1.34 -0.36
N LEU A 11 -0.43 0.20 -0.94
CA LEU A 11 0.10 -0.97 -0.26
C LEU A 11 1.61 -0.81 -0.11
N TYR A 12 2.20 -1.08 1.05
CA TYR A 12 3.66 -1.00 1.18
C TYR A 12 4.25 -1.94 2.23
N SER A 13 5.54 -2.27 2.04
CA SER A 13 6.37 -2.98 3.02
C SER A 13 7.07 -1.96 3.92
N LYS A 14 6.66 -1.92 5.20
CA LYS A 14 7.12 -0.91 6.17
C LYS A 14 8.64 -0.75 6.20
N PHE A 15 9.36 -1.85 6.41
CA PHE A 15 10.81 -1.79 6.61
C PHE A 15 11.54 -1.38 5.34
N ASP A 16 11.08 -1.84 4.18
CA ASP A 16 11.70 -1.51 2.89
C ASP A 16 11.48 -0.05 2.52
N VAL A 17 10.26 0.48 2.72
CA VAL A 17 9.96 1.89 2.47
C VAL A 17 10.73 2.81 3.41
N ILE A 18 10.78 2.50 4.71
CA ILE A 18 11.56 3.30 5.68
C ILE A 18 13.06 3.25 5.34
N SER A 19 13.57 2.07 4.93
CA SER A 19 14.96 1.94 4.50
C SER A 19 15.24 2.80 3.26
N PHE A 20 14.34 2.78 2.27
CA PHE A 20 14.46 3.60 1.07
C PHE A 20 14.48 5.10 1.40
N MET A 21 13.58 5.55 2.29
CA MET A 21 13.57 6.95 2.74
C MET A 21 14.90 7.39 3.35
N ASN A 22 15.44 6.58 4.26
CA ASN A 22 16.64 6.94 5.01
C ASN A 22 17.91 6.95 4.16
N ASN A 23 17.92 6.23 3.04
CA ASN A 23 19.12 6.04 2.22
C ASN A 23 19.08 6.79 0.88
N GLU A 24 17.90 6.94 0.26
CA GLU A 24 17.78 7.36 -1.15
C GLU A 24 17.01 8.67 -1.36
N LEU A 25 16.06 9.03 -0.48
CA LEU A 25 15.16 10.16 -0.72
C LEU A 25 15.74 11.54 -0.36
N GLY A 26 16.73 11.60 0.53
CA GLY A 26 17.24 12.88 1.02
C GLY A 26 16.13 13.72 1.67
N ASP A 27 15.94 14.95 1.19
CA ASP A 27 14.89 15.87 1.68
C ASP A 27 13.53 15.70 0.96
N ASN A 28 13.44 14.84 -0.07
CA ASN A 28 12.21 14.62 -0.82
C ASN A 28 11.26 13.70 -0.04
N ASN A 29 9.95 13.98 -0.08
CA ASN A 29 8.96 13.05 0.45
C ASN A 29 8.66 11.91 -0.56
N ILE A 30 8.09 10.81 -0.06
CA ILE A 30 7.81 9.63 -0.89
C ILE A 30 6.83 9.97 -2.02
N LEU A 31 5.79 10.76 -1.75
CA LEU A 31 4.77 11.06 -2.74
C LEU A 31 5.35 11.81 -3.94
N ASP A 32 6.14 12.86 -3.70
CA ASP A 32 6.81 13.63 -4.75
C ASP A 32 7.74 12.73 -5.57
N TYR A 33 8.51 11.86 -4.92
CA TYR A 33 9.35 10.88 -5.61
C TYR A 33 8.53 9.94 -6.53
N LEU A 34 7.41 9.41 -6.05
CA LEU A 34 6.55 8.54 -6.85
C LEU A 34 5.99 9.27 -8.08
N ILE A 35 5.62 10.54 -7.94
CA ILE A 35 5.10 11.36 -9.04
C ILE A 35 6.21 11.64 -10.08
N GLU A 36 7.38 12.08 -9.62
CA GLU A 36 8.50 12.43 -10.49
C GLU A 36 9.09 11.23 -11.25
N ASN A 37 9.02 10.04 -10.64
CA ASN A 37 9.63 8.82 -11.18
C ASN A 37 8.60 7.81 -11.69
N ASN A 38 7.33 8.19 -11.83
CA ASN A 38 6.24 7.34 -12.29
C ASN A 38 6.18 5.99 -11.52
N GLY A 39 6.24 6.06 -10.20
CA GLY A 39 6.33 4.93 -9.27
C GLY A 39 7.75 4.53 -8.85
N GLY A 40 8.73 4.77 -9.73
CA GLY A 40 10.15 4.55 -9.45
C GLY A 40 10.50 3.15 -8.91
N GLU A 41 11.62 3.09 -8.21
CA GLU A 41 12.22 1.83 -7.73
C GLU A 41 11.34 1.10 -6.69
N LEU A 42 10.52 1.85 -5.93
CA LEU A 42 9.62 1.28 -4.93
C LEU A 42 8.55 0.38 -5.56
N VAL A 43 7.98 0.80 -6.68
CA VAL A 43 6.98 0.02 -7.43
C VAL A 43 7.66 -1.13 -8.17
N GLU A 44 8.81 -0.87 -8.81
CA GLU A 44 9.56 -1.91 -9.54
C GLU A 44 10.03 -3.06 -8.64
N LYS A 45 10.43 -2.76 -7.40
CA LYS A 45 10.78 -3.77 -6.39
C LYS A 45 9.57 -4.45 -5.75
N GLY A 46 8.36 -3.96 -6.01
CA GLY A 46 7.14 -4.45 -5.38
C GLY A 46 7.07 -4.16 -3.88
N VAL A 47 7.73 -3.12 -3.38
CA VAL A 47 7.67 -2.75 -1.95
C VAL A 47 6.66 -1.63 -1.68
N LEU A 48 6.14 -1.00 -2.74
CA LEU A 48 4.99 -0.09 -2.69
C LEU A 48 4.14 -0.28 -3.95
N LEU A 49 2.84 -0.51 -3.82
CA LEU A 49 1.91 -0.65 -4.95
C LEU A 49 0.71 0.28 -4.75
N PRO A 50 0.49 1.26 -5.66
CA PRO A 50 -0.67 2.14 -5.59
C PRO A 50 -1.92 1.48 -6.20
N ILE A 51 -3.07 1.63 -5.54
CA ILE A 51 -4.39 1.23 -6.01
C ILE A 51 -5.16 2.51 -6.34
N PHE A 52 -5.33 2.80 -7.63
CA PHE A 52 -5.95 4.02 -8.14
C PHE A 52 -7.46 3.87 -8.41
N ASN A 53 -8.10 5.00 -8.74
CA ASN A 53 -9.52 5.10 -9.11
C ASN A 53 -10.45 4.61 -7.99
N VAL A 54 -10.12 4.99 -6.75
CA VAL A 54 -10.95 4.73 -5.58
C VAL A 54 -11.77 5.98 -5.30
N ASP A 55 -13.10 5.83 -5.22
CA ASP A 55 -14.00 6.92 -4.90
C ASP A 55 -13.79 7.42 -3.46
N ASP A 56 -14.23 8.66 -3.18
CA ASP A 56 -14.14 9.21 -1.83
C ASP A 56 -15.05 8.41 -0.87
N GLY A 57 -14.46 7.88 0.20
CA GLY A 57 -15.16 7.05 1.18
C GLY A 57 -14.27 6.57 2.31
N LEU A 58 -14.86 5.97 3.35
CA LEU A 58 -14.13 5.39 4.48
C LEU A 58 -14.08 3.87 4.40
N TYR A 59 -13.01 3.34 3.79
CA TYR A 59 -12.95 1.94 3.44
C TYR A 59 -12.49 1.05 4.60
N ASN A 60 -13.22 -0.04 4.82
CA ASN A 60 -12.71 -1.21 5.54
C ASN A 60 -11.66 -1.91 4.67
N ILE A 61 -10.55 -2.31 5.28
CA ILE A 61 -9.42 -2.90 4.58
C ILE A 61 -9.23 -4.32 5.09
N ASP A 62 -9.28 -5.28 4.19
CA ASP A 62 -9.04 -6.69 4.48
C ASP A 62 -7.86 -7.19 3.66
N VAL A 63 -7.00 -8.01 4.28
CA VAL A 63 -5.88 -8.67 3.61
C VAL A 63 -6.01 -10.17 3.79
N ILE A 64 -6.03 -10.90 2.69
CA ILE A 64 -6.16 -12.36 2.64
C ILE A 64 -4.91 -12.95 1.98
N VAL A 65 -4.32 -13.98 2.61
CA VAL A 65 -3.08 -14.62 2.14
C VAL A 65 -3.36 -16.04 1.67
N ASN A 66 -2.96 -16.38 0.44
CA ASN A 66 -3.04 -17.71 -0.15
C ASN A 66 -4.46 -18.32 -0.16
N ASP A 67 -5.49 -17.48 -0.26
CA ASP A 67 -6.88 -17.93 -0.23
C ASP A 67 -7.79 -17.01 -1.06
N GLY A 68 -7.80 -17.22 -2.39
CA GLY A 68 -8.69 -16.52 -3.32
C GLY A 68 -7.95 -15.72 -4.38
N ASN A 69 -8.73 -15.07 -5.24
CA ASN A 69 -8.24 -14.16 -6.27
C ASN A 69 -9.12 -12.91 -6.28
N GLY A 70 -8.48 -11.75 -6.37
CA GLY A 70 -9.17 -10.50 -6.61
C GLY A 70 -9.72 -10.41 -8.03
N SER A 71 -10.67 -9.50 -8.22
CA SER A 71 -11.21 -9.17 -9.54
C SER A 71 -10.24 -8.38 -10.42
N GLN A 72 -9.26 -7.71 -9.80
CA GLN A 72 -8.30 -6.84 -10.46
C GLN A 72 -6.88 -7.21 -10.04
N GLU A 73 -5.99 -7.41 -11.01
CA GLU A 73 -4.56 -7.61 -10.76
C GLU A 73 -3.88 -6.28 -10.45
N LEU A 74 -2.99 -6.28 -9.45
CA LEU A 74 -2.24 -5.10 -9.02
C LEU A 74 -0.75 -5.20 -9.37
N GLY A 75 -0.15 -6.37 -9.19
CA GLY A 75 1.28 -6.57 -9.48
C GLY A 75 1.94 -7.59 -8.56
N VAL A 76 3.25 -7.44 -8.37
CA VAL A 76 4.04 -8.29 -7.47
C VAL A 76 4.43 -7.48 -6.24
N PHE A 77 4.24 -8.05 -5.06
CA PHE A 77 4.59 -7.44 -3.78
C PHE A 77 5.62 -8.27 -3.02
N CYS A 78 6.68 -7.62 -2.55
CA CYS A 78 7.70 -8.19 -1.69
C CYS A 78 7.42 -7.81 -0.24
N SER A 79 6.99 -8.78 0.55
CA SER A 79 6.71 -8.62 1.97
C SER A 79 7.92 -8.96 2.82
N SER A 80 8.24 -8.08 3.77
CA SER A 80 9.20 -8.31 4.86
C SER A 80 8.51 -8.65 6.19
N GLY A 81 7.31 -9.24 6.15
CA GLY A 81 6.60 -9.76 7.33
C GLY A 81 5.40 -8.93 7.78
N GLU A 82 5.20 -7.80 7.12
CA GLU A 82 4.08 -6.90 7.32
C GLU A 82 3.70 -6.29 5.97
N VAL A 83 2.41 -6.09 5.79
CA VAL A 83 1.88 -5.27 4.71
C VAL A 83 1.04 -4.16 5.31
N SER A 84 1.28 -2.94 4.87
CA SER A 84 0.58 -1.76 5.34
C SER A 84 -0.23 -1.11 4.22
N VAL A 85 -1.38 -0.57 4.57
CA VAL A 85 -2.27 0.17 3.65
C VAL A 85 -2.46 1.58 4.18
N ILE A 86 -2.40 2.55 3.28
CA ILE A 86 -2.55 3.98 3.58
C ILE A 86 -3.23 4.71 2.42
N GLY A 87 -3.95 5.80 2.70
CA GLY A 87 -4.36 6.74 1.64
C GLY A 87 -3.13 7.36 0.97
N LEU A 88 -3.10 7.41 -0.37
CA LEU A 88 -1.90 7.75 -1.13
C LEU A 88 -1.34 9.13 -0.75
N GLY A 89 -2.21 10.12 -0.55
CA GLY A 89 -1.80 11.48 -0.17
C GLY A 89 -1.05 11.59 1.17
N TYR A 90 -1.22 10.65 2.10
CA TYR A 90 -0.47 10.66 3.36
C TYR A 90 1.01 10.28 3.20
N LEU A 91 1.44 9.80 2.04
CA LEU A 91 2.86 9.58 1.72
C LEU A 91 3.67 10.90 1.66
N ALA A 92 3.01 12.05 1.53
CA ALA A 92 3.68 13.37 1.55
C ALA A 92 4.30 13.71 2.92
N GLU A 93 3.70 13.19 4.00
CA GLU A 93 4.15 13.40 5.38
C GLU A 93 4.32 12.04 6.08
N PHE A 94 5.03 11.12 5.41
CA PHE A 94 5.13 9.75 5.88
C PHE A 94 5.92 9.63 7.19
N ASP A 95 5.19 9.32 8.26
CA ASP A 95 5.71 8.76 9.51
C ASP A 95 4.81 7.59 9.89
N HIS A 96 5.30 6.36 9.69
CA HIS A 96 4.51 5.15 9.88
C HIS A 96 3.87 5.09 11.27
N GLU A 97 4.62 5.40 12.34
CA GLU A 97 4.13 5.25 13.71
C GLU A 97 3.06 6.31 14.02
N LEU A 98 3.28 7.56 13.62
CA LEU A 98 2.28 8.62 13.80
C LEU A 98 1.01 8.36 12.99
N LEU A 99 1.14 7.85 11.76
CA LEU A 99 0.01 7.52 10.90
C LEU A 99 -0.80 6.35 11.45
N CYS A 100 -0.15 5.32 12.01
CA CYS A 100 -0.81 4.23 12.73
C CYS A 100 -1.56 4.76 13.97
N MET A 101 -0.93 5.61 14.79
CA MET A 101 -1.57 6.22 15.96
C MET A 101 -2.78 7.09 15.60
N ALA A 102 -2.72 7.77 14.46
CA ALA A 102 -3.81 8.60 13.95
C ALA A 102 -4.93 7.79 13.27
N GLY A 103 -4.80 6.47 13.14
CA GLY A 103 -5.75 5.62 12.41
C GLY A 103 -5.78 5.86 10.91
N LYS A 104 -4.71 6.47 10.36
CA LYS A 104 -4.54 6.76 8.92
C LYS A 104 -3.81 5.64 8.18
N ASN A 105 -3.31 4.65 8.90
CA ASN A 105 -2.66 3.46 8.36
C ASN A 105 -3.25 2.19 8.99
N GLN A 106 -3.30 1.10 8.24
CA GLN A 106 -3.57 -0.23 8.77
C GLN A 106 -2.46 -1.19 8.34
N SER A 107 -1.91 -1.93 9.30
CA SER A 107 -0.88 -2.95 9.09
C SER A 107 -1.41 -4.35 9.37
N PHE A 108 -0.98 -5.31 8.57
CA PHE A 108 -1.36 -6.72 8.64
C PHE A 108 -0.10 -7.58 8.66
N ILE A 109 -0.03 -8.49 9.63
CA ILE A 109 1.06 -9.47 9.69
C ILE A 109 0.84 -10.51 8.60
N VAL A 110 1.83 -10.66 7.73
CA VAL A 110 1.81 -11.57 6.58
C VAL A 110 3.15 -12.30 6.49
N PRO A 111 3.25 -13.46 5.83
CA PRO A 111 4.52 -14.15 5.68
C PRO A 111 5.55 -13.30 4.91
N ASN A 112 6.84 -13.53 5.20
CA ASN A 112 7.93 -13.04 4.35
C ASN A 112 7.86 -13.75 2.99
N GLY A 113 8.05 -13.00 1.92
CA GLY A 113 8.13 -13.57 0.58
C GLY A 113 7.60 -12.66 -0.51
N THR A 114 7.52 -13.20 -1.71
CA THR A 114 7.01 -12.53 -2.89
C THR A 114 5.62 -13.05 -3.22
N PHE A 115 4.70 -12.13 -3.49
CA PHE A 115 3.29 -12.42 -3.73
C PHE A 115 2.83 -11.77 -5.02
N GLY A 116 2.03 -12.48 -5.81
CA GLY A 116 1.12 -11.84 -6.75
C GLY A 116 0.00 -11.17 -5.97
N VAL A 117 -0.32 -9.93 -6.32
CA VAL A 117 -1.33 -9.13 -5.65
C VAL A 117 -2.49 -8.85 -6.58
N SER A 118 -3.69 -9.15 -6.09
CA SER A 118 -4.95 -8.78 -6.71
C SER A 118 -5.90 -8.20 -5.66
N TYR A 119 -6.95 -7.50 -6.07
CA TYR A 119 -7.89 -6.87 -5.15
C TYR A 119 -9.33 -6.88 -5.66
N CYS A 120 -10.26 -6.70 -4.71
CA CYS A 120 -11.67 -6.40 -4.94
C CYS A 120 -11.97 -5.06 -4.26
N LEU A 121 -12.53 -4.13 -5.03
CA LEU A 121 -12.98 -2.84 -4.54
C LEU A 121 -14.51 -2.80 -4.62
N ASN A 122 -15.15 -2.48 -3.51
CA ASN A 122 -16.59 -2.26 -3.44
C ASN A 122 -16.84 -0.86 -2.87
N ASP A 123 -17.06 0.11 -3.76
CA ASP A 123 -17.28 1.50 -3.38
C ASP A 123 -18.64 1.74 -2.71
N ILE A 124 -19.61 0.85 -2.93
CA ILE A 124 -20.95 0.97 -2.31
C ILE A 124 -20.89 0.57 -0.83
N GLU A 125 -20.14 -0.49 -0.52
CA GLU A 125 -19.96 -0.98 0.86
C GLU A 125 -18.71 -0.41 1.54
N GLU A 126 -17.96 0.43 0.84
CA GLU A 126 -16.67 0.98 1.27
C GLU A 126 -15.76 -0.14 1.81
N ASN A 127 -15.50 -1.15 0.98
CA ASN A 127 -14.60 -2.26 1.31
C ASN A 127 -13.54 -2.44 0.24
N LEU A 128 -12.28 -2.57 0.67
CA LEU A 128 -11.15 -2.99 -0.15
C LEU A 128 -10.60 -4.29 0.44
N THR A 129 -10.73 -5.37 -0.34
CA THR A 129 -10.10 -6.66 0.00
C THR A 129 -8.89 -6.88 -0.90
N ILE A 130 -7.73 -7.12 -0.32
CA ILE A 130 -6.45 -7.37 -0.99
C ILE A 130 -6.08 -8.84 -0.81
N TYR A 131 -5.71 -9.49 -1.90
CA TYR A 131 -5.29 -10.89 -1.93
C TYR A 131 -3.80 -10.98 -2.24
N LEU A 132 -3.06 -11.69 -1.39
CA LEU A 132 -1.64 -11.98 -1.55
C LEU A 132 -1.44 -13.47 -1.81
N ASN A 133 -1.07 -13.83 -3.04
CA ASN A 133 -0.87 -15.22 -3.44
C ASN A 133 0.61 -15.50 -3.71
N SER A 134 1.20 -16.47 -3.02
CA SER A 134 2.61 -16.84 -3.21
C SER A 134 2.90 -17.26 -4.66
N ILE A 135 4.02 -16.79 -5.20
CA ILE A 135 4.49 -17.10 -6.57
C ILE A 135 5.84 -17.82 -6.58
#